data_AF-A0A1C3YRL2-F1
#
_entry.id   AF-A0A1C3YRL2-F1
#
_cell.length_a   1.000
_cell.length_b   1.000
_cell.length_c   1.000
_cell.angle_alpha   90.00
_cell.angle_beta   90.00
_cell.angle_gamma   90.00
#
_symmetry.space_group_name_H-M   'P 1'
#
loop_
_entity.id
_entity.type
_entity.pdbx_description
1 polymer ?
#
loop_
_entity_poly.entity_id
_entity_poly.type
_entity_poly.pdbx_seq_one_letter_code
_entity_poly.pdbx_strand_id
1 'polypeptide(L)'
;MKRKYIIISVITILIVGILSISLVVYHNKQQHMYDKMADAFFKAAKQKNNRPDEIKKHIKDPNKENSSFSIYAKRDNKQQYYIKLREVGIDAKSPLIVKAKGKLQGKTLIVPEYDAAKIKYRGYTSYYLVDKAANFSDVKLVNKTEFTHHKKKRLFSLNNFNVKKAKRHVEIVKKLDMPTLQSNKKLLYATIIYYGISNLPIERWQELADKSSGWQVNALPDGRKLVWSGKNITDDEKQLPPNYFKLDKNGVDYRSFIIHSNNQEMSQYVKTDQLLQYANQNPARIKQINRMATQINVE
;
A
#
# COMPACT_ATOMS: atom_id res chain seq x y z
N MET A 1 -43.54 -5.68 58.51
CA MET A 1 -43.47 -5.39 57.06
C MET A 1 -42.08 -5.01 56.54
N LYS A 2 -41.37 -4.01 57.10
CA LYS A 2 -40.12 -3.43 56.53
C LYS A 2 -39.04 -4.43 56.04
N ARG A 3 -38.74 -5.52 56.78
CA ARG A 3 -37.74 -6.53 56.38
C ARG A 3 -38.00 -7.20 55.00
N LYS A 4 -39.27 -7.49 54.65
CA LYS A 4 -39.60 -8.12 53.36
C LYS A 4 -39.27 -7.19 52.17
N TYR A 5 -39.56 -5.90 52.29
CA TYR A 5 -39.25 -4.91 51.25
C TYR A 5 -37.74 -4.71 51.04
N ILE A 6 -36.93 -4.74 52.11
CA ILE A 6 -35.47 -4.65 52.00
C ILE A 6 -34.91 -5.87 51.23
N ILE A 7 -35.37 -7.09 51.58
CA ILE A 7 -34.94 -8.32 50.91
C ILE A 7 -35.34 -8.31 49.42
N ILE A 8 -36.57 -7.92 49.08
CA ILE A 8 -37.03 -7.80 47.69
C ILE A 8 -36.21 -6.78 46.91
N SER A 9 -35.87 -5.63 47.52
CA SER A 9 -35.07 -4.59 46.88
C SER A 9 -33.63 -5.07 46.59
N VAL A 10 -32.98 -5.71 47.56
CA VAL A 10 -31.63 -6.29 47.40
C VAL A 10 -31.62 -7.37 46.31
N ILE A 11 -32.60 -8.28 46.30
CA ILE A 11 -32.73 -9.31 45.25
C ILE A 11 -32.92 -8.68 43.88
N THR A 12 -33.75 -7.63 43.78
CA THR A 12 -34.01 -6.93 42.51
C THR A 12 -32.74 -6.28 41.95
N ILE A 13 -31.96 -5.60 42.81
CA ILE A 13 -30.68 -4.99 42.44
C ILE A 13 -29.68 -6.06 41.97
N LEU A 14 -29.62 -7.21 42.66
CA LEU A 14 -28.79 -8.35 42.26
C LEU A 14 -29.18 -8.91 40.88
N ILE A 15 -30.47 -9.12 40.63
CA ILE A 15 -30.98 -9.60 39.33
C ILE A 15 -30.64 -8.61 38.21
N VAL A 16 -30.87 -7.30 38.41
CA VAL A 16 -30.53 -6.25 37.44
C VAL A 16 -29.02 -6.21 37.19
N GLY A 17 -28.19 -6.33 38.23
CA GLY A 17 -26.73 -6.41 38.12
C GLY A 17 -26.26 -7.61 37.30
N ILE A 18 -26.77 -8.81 37.61
CA ILE A 18 -26.45 -10.06 36.89
C ILE A 18 -26.89 -9.98 35.43
N LEU A 19 -28.09 -9.45 35.14
CA LEU A 19 -28.58 -9.23 33.78
C LEU A 19 -27.68 -8.23 33.02
N SER A 20 -27.27 -7.14 33.66
CA SER A 20 -26.40 -6.11 33.08
C SER A 20 -25.02 -6.69 32.72
N ILE A 21 -24.39 -7.42 33.65
CA ILE A 21 -23.11 -8.11 33.42
C ILE A 21 -23.25 -9.15 32.30
N SER A 22 -24.33 -9.94 32.31
CA SER A 22 -24.60 -10.93 31.26
C SER A 22 -24.77 -10.28 29.88
N LEU A 23 -25.42 -9.12 29.81
CA LEU A 23 -25.60 -8.36 28.58
C LEU A 23 -24.26 -7.81 28.05
N VAL A 24 -23.40 -7.29 28.92
CA VAL A 24 -22.05 -6.80 28.59
C VAL A 24 -21.15 -7.95 28.11
N VAL A 25 -21.13 -9.07 28.83
CA VAL A 25 -20.37 -10.28 28.44
C VAL A 25 -20.86 -10.82 27.10
N TYR A 26 -22.18 -10.89 26.88
CA TYR A 26 -22.75 -11.29 25.60
C TYR A 26 -22.36 -10.33 24.47
N HIS A 27 -22.46 -9.01 24.69
CA HIS A 27 -22.09 -8.01 23.69
C HIS A 27 -20.60 -8.10 23.31
N ASN A 28 -19.71 -8.20 24.31
CA ASN A 28 -18.27 -8.30 24.09
C ASN A 28 -17.91 -9.60 23.32
N LYS A 29 -18.55 -10.73 23.67
CA LYS A 29 -18.39 -12.01 22.95
C LYS A 29 -18.88 -11.94 21.49
N GLN A 30 -19.97 -11.21 21.23
CA GLN A 30 -20.44 -10.97 19.86
C GLN A 30 -19.46 -10.08 19.08
N GLN A 31 -18.96 -9.00 19.69
CA GLN A 31 -18.00 -8.10 19.04
C GLN A 31 -16.71 -8.83 18.67
N HIS A 32 -16.11 -9.59 19.60
CA HIS A 32 -14.94 -10.42 19.33
C HIS A 32 -15.19 -11.45 18.21
N MET A 33 -16.39 -12.03 18.12
CA MET A 33 -16.75 -12.93 17.02
C MET A 33 -16.79 -12.20 15.67
N TYR A 34 -17.34 -10.98 15.61
CA TYR A 34 -17.36 -10.18 14.38
C TYR A 34 -15.97 -9.69 13.98
N ASP A 35 -15.11 -9.32 14.93
CA ASP A 35 -13.72 -8.96 14.65
C ASP A 35 -12.94 -10.13 14.06
N LYS A 36 -13.03 -11.33 14.68
CA LYS A 36 -12.42 -12.56 14.16
C LYS A 36 -12.94 -12.92 12.77
N MET A 37 -14.25 -12.76 12.52
CA MET A 37 -14.85 -12.97 11.20
C MET A 37 -14.31 -11.98 10.16
N ALA A 38 -14.18 -10.71 10.53
CA ALA A 38 -13.64 -9.68 9.65
C ALA A 38 -12.16 -9.93 9.31
N ASP A 39 -11.32 -10.30 10.30
CA ASP A 39 -9.90 -10.60 10.05
C ASP A 39 -9.71 -11.84 9.18
N ALA A 40 -10.48 -12.92 9.44
CA ALA A 40 -10.48 -14.11 8.61
C ALA A 40 -10.97 -13.81 7.17
N PHE A 41 -12.04 -13.03 7.03
CA PHE A 41 -12.55 -12.58 5.72
C PHE A 41 -11.50 -11.76 4.96
N PHE A 42 -10.90 -10.73 5.56
CA PHE A 42 -9.92 -9.89 4.87
C PHE A 42 -8.65 -10.67 4.49
N LYS A 43 -8.21 -11.62 5.34
CA LYS A 43 -7.12 -12.56 5.01
C LYS A 43 -7.46 -13.41 3.79
N ALA A 44 -8.63 -14.04 3.77
CA ALA A 44 -9.06 -14.90 2.68
C ALA A 44 -9.38 -14.13 1.38
N ALA A 45 -10.00 -12.95 1.47
CA ALA A 45 -10.28 -12.08 0.34
C ALA A 45 -9.00 -11.54 -0.32
N LYS A 46 -7.94 -11.31 0.46
CA LYS A 46 -6.61 -10.98 -0.05
C LYS A 46 -5.95 -12.16 -0.79
N GLN A 47 -6.15 -13.40 -0.30
CA GLN A 47 -5.62 -14.60 -0.94
C GLN A 47 -6.38 -14.96 -2.24
N LYS A 48 -7.72 -14.96 -2.23
CA LYS A 48 -8.58 -15.21 -3.40
C LYS A 48 -8.78 -13.95 -4.29
N ASN A 49 -7.78 -13.07 -4.38
CA ASN A 49 -7.93 -11.77 -5.03
C ASN A 49 -7.88 -11.90 -6.57
N ASN A 50 -9.00 -12.30 -7.18
CA ASN A 50 -9.20 -12.51 -8.62
C ASN A 50 -9.19 -11.21 -9.47
N ARG A 51 -8.54 -10.14 -8.99
CA ARG A 51 -8.28 -8.93 -9.78
C ARG A 51 -7.09 -9.20 -10.73
N PRO A 52 -7.07 -8.63 -11.94
CA PRO A 52 -5.85 -8.57 -12.74
C PRO A 52 -4.71 -7.94 -11.93
N ASP A 53 -3.50 -8.52 -11.99
CA ASP A 53 -2.35 -8.09 -11.19
C ASP A 53 -1.94 -6.62 -11.44
N GLU A 54 -2.22 -6.15 -12.66
CA GLU A 54 -2.07 -4.76 -13.09
C GLU A 54 -2.92 -3.79 -12.25
N ILE A 55 -4.12 -4.19 -11.82
CA ILE A 55 -5.03 -3.37 -11.02
C ILE A 55 -4.66 -3.43 -9.52
N LYS A 56 -4.09 -4.56 -9.04
CA LYS A 56 -3.67 -4.74 -7.63
C LYS A 56 -2.65 -3.69 -7.17
N LYS A 57 -1.84 -3.14 -8.07
CA LYS A 57 -0.84 -2.10 -7.75
C LYS A 57 -1.47 -0.73 -7.43
N HIS A 58 -2.70 -0.47 -7.87
CA HIS A 58 -3.33 0.85 -7.80
C HIS A 58 -4.60 0.90 -6.94
N ILE A 59 -5.17 -0.25 -6.58
CA ILE A 59 -6.24 -0.37 -5.58
C ILE A 59 -5.66 -1.05 -4.34
N LYS A 60 -5.65 -0.35 -3.20
CA LYS A 60 -5.23 -0.94 -1.92
C LYS A 60 -6.10 -2.19 -1.64
N ASP A 61 -5.47 -3.26 -1.15
CA ASP A 61 -6.21 -4.42 -0.63
C ASP A 61 -7.28 -3.95 0.38
N PRO A 62 -8.51 -4.48 0.31
CA PRO A 62 -9.56 -4.11 1.24
C PRO A 62 -9.18 -4.55 2.67
N ASN A 63 -9.32 -3.64 3.63
CA ASN A 63 -9.04 -3.87 5.05
C ASN A 63 -10.07 -3.16 5.95
N LYS A 64 -10.02 -3.40 7.27
CA LYS A 64 -10.91 -2.76 8.26
C LYS A 64 -10.88 -1.22 8.23
N GLU A 65 -9.79 -0.59 7.77
CA GLU A 65 -9.58 0.87 7.82
C GLU A 65 -10.05 1.61 6.56
N ASN A 66 -10.06 0.93 5.41
CA ASN A 66 -10.31 1.52 4.10
C ASN A 66 -11.66 1.09 3.47
N SER A 67 -12.36 0.14 4.08
CA SER A 67 -13.58 -0.46 3.58
C SER A 67 -14.75 -0.33 4.55
N SER A 68 -15.96 -0.16 4.01
CA SER A 68 -17.20 -0.45 4.73
C SER A 68 -17.47 -1.94 4.65
N PHE A 69 -17.84 -2.53 5.78
CA PHE A 69 -18.01 -3.97 5.92
C PHE A 69 -19.26 -4.24 6.75
N SER A 70 -20.21 -5.02 6.23
CA SER A 70 -21.44 -5.36 6.95
C SER A 70 -21.71 -6.86 6.89
N ILE A 71 -21.98 -7.48 8.05
CA ILE A 71 -22.31 -8.91 8.17
C ILE A 71 -23.84 -9.04 8.31
N TYR A 72 -24.41 -10.03 7.62
CA TYR A 72 -25.82 -10.41 7.68
C TYR A 72 -25.94 -11.91 7.93
N ALA A 73 -26.92 -12.33 8.72
CA ALA A 73 -27.29 -13.73 8.80
C ALA A 73 -27.91 -14.20 7.47
N LYS A 74 -27.56 -15.39 6.99
CA LYS A 74 -28.34 -16.09 5.95
C LYS A 74 -29.69 -16.52 6.55
N ARG A 75 -30.76 -16.46 5.75
CA ARG A 75 -32.14 -16.67 6.24
C ARG A 75 -32.36 -18.06 6.85
N ASP A 76 -31.74 -19.06 6.23
CA ASP A 76 -32.05 -20.49 6.45
C ASP A 76 -30.84 -21.32 6.92
N ASN A 77 -29.70 -20.69 7.23
CA ASN A 77 -28.51 -21.39 7.73
C ASN A 77 -27.80 -20.54 8.81
N LYS A 78 -27.66 -21.09 10.02
CA LYS A 78 -27.04 -20.41 11.18
C LYS A 78 -25.49 -20.41 11.16
N GLN A 79 -24.87 -21.23 10.33
CA GLN A 79 -23.40 -21.27 10.15
C GLN A 79 -22.94 -20.35 9.01
N GLN A 80 -23.85 -19.92 8.13
CA GLN A 80 -23.51 -19.13 6.96
C GLN A 80 -23.90 -17.65 7.10
N TYR A 81 -23.00 -16.79 6.65
CA TYR A 81 -23.11 -15.35 6.77
C TYR A 81 -22.89 -14.69 5.42
N TYR A 82 -23.70 -13.68 5.11
CA TYR A 82 -23.47 -12.82 3.97
C TYR A 82 -22.68 -11.59 4.39
N ILE A 83 -21.64 -11.27 3.64
CA ILE A 83 -20.81 -10.08 3.81
C ILE A 83 -21.08 -9.13 2.66
N LYS A 84 -21.37 -7.87 2.98
CA LYS A 84 -21.38 -6.76 2.02
C LYS A 84 -20.12 -5.94 2.23
N LEU A 85 -19.24 -5.95 1.24
CA LEU A 85 -18.03 -5.14 1.21
C LEU A 85 -18.28 -3.89 0.35
N ARG A 86 -17.79 -2.74 0.81
CA ARG A 86 -17.75 -1.48 0.07
C ARG A 86 -16.35 -0.90 0.16
N GLU A 87 -15.72 -0.74 -0.99
CA GLU A 87 -14.29 -0.39 -1.09
C GLU A 87 -14.09 0.71 -2.13
N VAL A 88 -13.02 1.48 -1.98
CA VAL A 88 -12.68 2.58 -2.91
C VAL A 88 -11.71 2.06 -3.94
N GLY A 89 -12.12 2.10 -5.22
CA GLY A 89 -11.26 1.76 -6.35
C GLY A 89 -11.09 2.93 -7.31
N ILE A 90 -10.17 2.79 -8.24
CA ILE A 90 -9.99 3.73 -9.36
C ILE A 90 -11.15 3.53 -10.35
N ASP A 91 -11.77 4.63 -10.78
CA ASP A 91 -12.77 4.63 -11.84
C ASP A 91 -12.08 4.39 -13.20
N ALA A 92 -12.68 3.54 -14.03
CA ALA A 92 -12.20 3.25 -15.39
C ALA A 92 -12.16 4.50 -16.29
N LYS A 93 -12.87 5.58 -15.91
CA LYS A 93 -12.80 6.91 -16.56
C LYS A 93 -11.63 7.79 -16.08
N SER A 94 -10.69 7.25 -15.31
CA SER A 94 -9.48 7.97 -14.89
C SER A 94 -8.47 8.03 -16.04
N PRO A 95 -7.87 9.19 -16.32
CA PRO A 95 -6.92 9.32 -17.42
C PRO A 95 -5.62 8.57 -17.14
N LEU A 96 -5.21 7.78 -18.13
CA LEU A 96 -3.93 7.10 -18.21
C LEU A 96 -2.91 8.09 -18.82
N ILE A 97 -1.76 8.30 -18.17
CA ILE A 97 -0.67 9.12 -18.73
C ILE A 97 0.10 8.31 -19.77
N VAL A 98 0.50 7.07 -19.44
CA VAL A 98 1.36 6.25 -20.31
C VAL A 98 0.99 4.77 -20.25
N LYS A 99 1.06 4.10 -21.41
CA LYS A 99 1.30 2.66 -21.50
C LYS A 99 2.81 2.44 -21.47
N ALA A 100 3.42 2.42 -20.29
CA ALA A 100 4.87 2.22 -20.19
C ALA A 100 5.20 0.80 -20.69
N LYS A 101 5.91 0.70 -21.82
CA LYS A 101 6.38 -0.55 -22.42
C LYS A 101 7.70 -0.95 -21.76
N GLY A 102 7.65 -1.82 -20.75
CA GLY A 102 8.83 -2.45 -20.18
C GLY A 102 9.01 -3.86 -20.75
N LYS A 103 10.25 -4.36 -20.86
CA LYS A 103 10.51 -5.79 -21.08
C LYS A 103 10.82 -6.45 -19.74
N LEU A 104 10.12 -7.52 -19.41
CA LEU A 104 10.45 -8.41 -18.29
C LEU A 104 10.55 -9.83 -18.85
N GLN A 105 11.70 -10.49 -18.68
CA GLN A 105 11.96 -11.83 -19.24
C GLN A 105 11.59 -11.93 -20.74
N GLY A 106 12.00 -10.93 -21.53
CA GLY A 106 11.71 -10.83 -22.97
C GLY A 106 10.27 -10.42 -23.34
N LYS A 107 9.31 -10.46 -22.42
CA LYS A 107 7.90 -10.10 -22.69
C LYS A 107 7.66 -8.60 -22.49
N THR A 108 7.00 -7.97 -23.46
CA THR A 108 6.58 -6.57 -23.36
C THR A 108 5.37 -6.44 -22.44
N LEU A 109 5.58 -5.87 -21.25
CA LEU A 109 4.52 -5.49 -20.33
C LEU A 109 4.03 -4.07 -20.66
N ILE A 110 2.71 -3.90 -20.70
CA ILE A 110 2.06 -2.60 -20.71
C ILE A 110 1.70 -2.27 -19.27
N VAL A 111 2.44 -1.35 -18.63
CA VAL A 111 2.06 -0.86 -17.31
C VAL A 111 1.15 0.37 -17.47
N PRO A 112 -0.11 0.33 -17.01
CA PRO A 112 -0.99 1.49 -17.02
C PRO A 112 -0.59 2.49 -15.93
N GLU A 113 0.14 3.56 -16.28
CA GLU A 113 0.40 4.67 -15.35
C GLU A 113 -0.77 5.66 -15.38
N TYR A 114 -1.49 5.82 -14.27
CA TYR A 114 -2.59 6.77 -14.12
C TYR A 114 -2.09 8.15 -13.70
N ASP A 115 -2.78 9.20 -14.15
CA ASP A 115 -2.52 10.56 -13.65
C ASP A 115 -3.03 10.69 -12.22
N ALA A 116 -2.13 10.56 -11.25
CA ALA A 116 -2.45 10.61 -9.83
C ALA A 116 -3.21 11.89 -9.43
N ALA A 117 -2.96 13.03 -10.07
CA ALA A 117 -3.69 14.28 -9.80
C ALA A 117 -5.11 14.30 -10.40
N LYS A 118 -5.40 13.42 -11.37
CA LYS A 118 -6.70 13.28 -12.05
C LYS A 118 -7.39 11.94 -11.82
N ILE A 119 -6.87 11.05 -10.96
CA ILE A 119 -7.52 9.79 -10.58
C ILE A 119 -8.92 10.10 -10.04
N LYS A 120 -9.93 9.53 -10.70
CA LYS A 120 -11.31 9.53 -10.21
C LYS A 120 -11.48 8.28 -9.37
N TYR A 121 -11.86 8.45 -8.10
CA TYR A 121 -12.17 7.34 -7.21
C TYR A 121 -13.67 7.07 -7.19
N ARG A 122 -14.07 5.79 -7.26
CA ARG A 122 -15.46 5.36 -7.12
C ARG A 122 -15.62 4.24 -6.10
N GLY A 123 -16.82 4.14 -5.53
CA GLY A 123 -17.18 3.04 -4.65
C GLY A 123 -17.54 1.79 -5.42
N TYR A 124 -16.90 0.67 -5.10
CA TYR A 124 -17.31 -0.66 -5.55
C TYR A 124 -18.06 -1.34 -4.41
N THR A 125 -19.12 -2.11 -4.73
CA THR A 125 -19.86 -2.92 -3.75
C THR A 125 -19.82 -4.37 -4.19
N SER A 126 -19.27 -5.23 -3.35
CA SER A 126 -19.14 -6.67 -3.57
C SER A 126 -19.92 -7.42 -2.49
N TYR A 127 -20.42 -8.60 -2.82
CA TYR A 127 -21.20 -9.44 -1.92
C TYR A 127 -20.54 -10.81 -1.82
N TYR A 128 -20.42 -11.34 -0.61
CA TYR A 128 -19.78 -12.61 -0.35
C TYR A 128 -20.63 -13.48 0.57
N LEU A 129 -20.51 -14.79 0.40
CA LEU A 129 -20.95 -15.80 1.35
C LEU A 129 -19.71 -16.34 2.08
N VAL A 130 -19.79 -16.50 3.40
CA VAL A 130 -18.76 -17.16 4.22
C VAL A 130 -19.39 -18.19 5.15
N ASP A 131 -18.64 -19.26 5.42
CA ASP A 131 -19.06 -20.33 6.34
C ASP A 131 -18.25 -20.32 7.64
N LYS A 132 -18.95 -20.40 8.77
CA LYS A 132 -18.38 -20.50 10.11
C LYS A 132 -17.70 -21.83 10.36
N ALA A 133 -18.18 -22.93 9.75
CA ALA A 133 -17.53 -24.23 9.85
C ALA A 133 -16.11 -24.18 9.27
N ALA A 134 -15.91 -23.41 8.20
CA ALA A 134 -14.61 -23.14 7.60
C ALA A 134 -13.81 -22.01 8.30
N ASN A 135 -14.13 -21.67 9.56
CA ASN A 135 -13.55 -20.52 10.29
C ASN A 135 -13.58 -19.19 9.49
N PHE A 136 -14.59 -19.00 8.64
CA PHE A 136 -14.75 -17.87 7.72
C PHE A 136 -13.65 -17.72 6.65
N SER A 137 -12.80 -18.74 6.48
CA SER A 137 -11.74 -18.75 5.46
C SER A 137 -12.26 -19.08 4.06
N ASP A 138 -13.33 -19.86 3.94
CA ASP A 138 -13.98 -20.05 2.64
C ASP A 138 -14.88 -18.86 2.30
N VAL A 139 -14.30 -17.94 1.52
CA VAL A 139 -15.01 -16.78 0.96
C VAL A 139 -15.44 -17.10 -0.47
N LYS A 140 -16.74 -17.02 -0.75
CA LYS A 140 -17.34 -17.16 -2.08
C LYS A 140 -17.99 -15.84 -2.51
N LEU A 141 -17.64 -15.34 -3.70
CA LEU A 141 -18.32 -14.17 -4.29
C LEU A 141 -19.74 -14.57 -4.71
N VAL A 142 -20.72 -13.73 -4.41
CA VAL A 142 -22.14 -13.92 -4.78
C VAL A 142 -22.69 -12.68 -5.48
N ASN A 143 -23.75 -12.85 -6.27
CA ASN A 143 -24.39 -11.73 -6.95
C ASN A 143 -25.32 -10.94 -6.00
N LYS A 144 -25.69 -9.72 -6.42
CA LYS A 144 -26.58 -8.83 -5.64
C LYS A 144 -27.95 -9.45 -5.38
N THR A 145 -28.49 -10.22 -6.32
CA THR A 145 -29.83 -10.81 -6.24
C THR A 145 -29.88 -11.89 -5.17
N GLU A 146 -28.95 -12.84 -5.19
CA GLU A 146 -28.79 -13.88 -4.17
C GLU A 146 -28.65 -13.27 -2.77
N PHE A 147 -27.70 -12.32 -2.61
CA PHE A 147 -27.52 -11.58 -1.37
C PHE A 147 -28.82 -10.91 -0.88
N THR A 148 -29.56 -10.27 -1.79
CA THR A 148 -30.76 -9.52 -1.42
C THR A 148 -31.90 -10.45 -1.02
N HIS A 149 -32.03 -11.58 -1.70
CA HIS A 149 -33.08 -12.57 -1.45
C HIS A 149 -32.85 -13.35 -0.15
N HIS A 150 -31.61 -13.79 0.13
CA HIS A 150 -31.31 -14.68 1.26
C HIS A 150 -30.73 -14.01 2.52
N LYS A 151 -30.45 -12.70 2.51
CA LYS A 151 -30.10 -11.99 3.75
C LYS A 151 -31.31 -11.89 4.70
N LYS A 152 -31.06 -12.06 6.00
CA LYS A 152 -32.03 -11.83 7.09
C LYS A 152 -31.75 -10.49 7.77
N LYS A 153 -31.26 -10.50 9.02
CA LYS A 153 -30.88 -9.29 9.77
C LYS A 153 -29.41 -8.95 9.59
N ARG A 154 -29.09 -7.64 9.60
CA ARG A 154 -27.71 -7.16 9.75
C ARG A 154 -27.26 -7.44 11.18
N LEU A 155 -26.11 -8.06 11.33
CA LEU A 155 -25.51 -8.45 12.60
C LEU A 155 -24.44 -7.46 13.06
N PHE A 156 -23.68 -6.93 12.09
CA PHE A 156 -22.55 -6.02 12.33
C PHE A 156 -22.42 -5.04 11.16
N SER A 157 -21.87 -3.85 11.42
CA SER A 157 -21.50 -2.90 10.37
C SER A 157 -20.36 -2.00 10.83
N LEU A 158 -19.31 -1.94 10.00
CA LEU A 158 -18.21 -1.00 10.10
C LEU A 158 -18.32 -0.01 8.93
N ASN A 159 -18.30 1.29 9.21
CA ASN A 159 -18.51 2.35 8.23
C ASN A 159 -17.26 3.21 7.99
N ASN A 160 -16.17 2.56 7.60
CA ASN A 160 -14.88 3.22 7.35
C ASN A 160 -14.68 3.62 5.87
N PHE A 161 -15.67 3.39 5.00
CA PHE A 161 -15.68 3.85 3.62
C PHE A 161 -15.78 5.38 3.52
N ASN A 162 -14.73 6.03 3.04
CA ASN A 162 -14.75 7.47 2.78
C ASN A 162 -13.93 7.85 1.54
N VAL A 163 -14.63 8.11 0.42
CA VAL A 163 -14.01 8.56 -0.84
C VAL A 163 -13.30 9.91 -0.69
N LYS A 164 -13.79 10.81 0.17
CA LYS A 164 -13.09 12.09 0.48
C LYS A 164 -11.77 11.84 1.22
N LYS A 165 -11.71 10.86 2.13
CA LYS A 165 -10.46 10.45 2.81
C LYS A 165 -9.47 9.78 1.84
N ALA A 166 -9.96 9.03 0.85
CA ALA A 166 -9.12 8.47 -0.21
C ALA A 166 -8.53 9.57 -1.12
N LYS A 167 -9.32 10.59 -1.50
CA LYS A 167 -8.83 11.79 -2.20
C LYS A 167 -7.81 12.58 -1.37
N ARG A 168 -8.06 12.75 -0.06
CA ARG A 168 -7.14 13.34 0.93
C ARG A 168 -5.88 12.53 1.28
N HIS A 169 -5.57 11.48 0.52
CA HIS A 169 -4.24 10.86 0.51
C HIS A 169 -3.44 11.15 -0.77
N VAL A 170 -4.06 11.85 -1.73
CA VAL A 170 -3.44 12.40 -2.95
C VAL A 170 -3.18 13.89 -2.74
N GLU A 171 -4.18 14.61 -2.20
CA GLU A 171 -3.95 15.79 -1.36
C GLU A 171 -3.19 15.28 -0.12
N ILE A 172 -2.05 15.82 0.34
CA ILE A 172 -1.10 16.72 -0.29
C ILE A 172 0.29 16.08 -0.10
N VAL A 173 1.15 16.09 -1.13
CA VAL A 173 2.58 15.71 -1.03
C VAL A 173 3.40 16.95 -1.40
N LYS A 174 4.22 17.47 -0.46
CA LYS A 174 5.07 18.64 -0.73
C LYS A 174 5.97 18.33 -1.92
N LYS A 175 5.95 19.19 -2.94
CA LYS A 175 6.89 19.10 -4.07
C LYS A 175 8.33 19.22 -3.55
N LEU A 176 9.24 18.49 -4.19
CA LEU A 176 10.67 18.59 -3.95
C LEU A 176 11.20 19.87 -4.60
N ASP A 177 12.08 20.57 -3.90
CA ASP A 177 12.79 21.76 -4.34
C ASP A 177 14.28 21.59 -3.98
N MET A 178 15.19 22.25 -4.73
CA MET A 178 16.63 22.07 -4.49
C MET A 178 17.10 22.46 -3.08
N PRO A 179 16.61 23.55 -2.44
CA PRO A 179 16.97 23.85 -1.05
C PRO A 179 16.62 22.71 -0.08
N THR A 180 15.44 22.09 -0.24
CA THR A 180 15.02 20.93 0.56
C THR A 180 15.91 19.71 0.28
N LEU A 181 16.31 19.48 -0.97
CA LEU A 181 17.22 18.37 -1.31
C LEU A 181 18.64 18.61 -0.78
N GLN A 182 19.21 19.79 -1.00
CA GLN A 182 20.57 20.14 -0.55
C GLN A 182 20.73 20.11 0.97
N SER A 183 19.69 20.51 1.72
CA SER A 183 19.67 20.38 3.20
C SER A 183 19.53 18.93 3.70
N ASN A 184 19.16 17.98 2.84
CA ASN A 184 18.98 16.58 3.20
C ASN A 184 19.65 15.63 2.20
N LYS A 185 20.93 15.30 2.45
CA LYS A 185 21.75 14.40 1.60
C LYS A 185 21.03 13.08 1.26
N LYS A 186 20.32 12.45 2.21
CA LYS A 186 19.60 11.19 1.94
C LYS A 186 18.43 11.38 0.99
N LEU A 187 17.70 12.50 1.09
CA LEU A 187 16.60 12.81 0.17
C LEU A 187 17.11 13.21 -1.22
N LEU A 188 18.22 13.96 -1.30
CA LEU A 188 18.92 14.25 -2.55
C LEU A 188 19.37 12.95 -3.25
N TYR A 189 20.10 12.09 -2.53
CA TYR A 189 20.60 10.84 -3.09
C TYR A 189 19.44 9.89 -3.47
N ALA A 190 18.37 9.83 -2.68
CA ALA A 190 17.16 9.08 -3.05
C ALA A 190 16.51 9.61 -4.34
N THR A 191 16.47 10.93 -4.54
CA THR A 191 15.94 11.55 -5.76
C THR A 191 16.79 11.19 -6.97
N ILE A 192 18.12 11.28 -6.82
CA ILE A 192 19.11 10.94 -7.86
C ILE A 192 19.03 9.47 -8.25
N ILE A 193 19.09 8.57 -7.26
CA ILE A 193 19.06 7.11 -7.46
C ILE A 193 17.70 6.68 -8.04
N TYR A 194 16.60 7.26 -7.59
CA TYR A 194 15.28 6.96 -8.14
C TYR A 194 15.15 7.35 -9.62
N TYR A 195 15.66 8.53 -10.01
CA TYR A 195 15.73 8.92 -11.41
C TYR A 195 16.63 7.97 -12.21
N GLY A 196 17.79 7.61 -11.63
CA GLY A 196 18.73 6.66 -12.22
C GLY A 196 18.08 5.33 -12.60
N ILE A 197 17.46 4.68 -11.61
CA ILE A 197 16.73 3.42 -11.75
C ILE A 197 15.58 3.51 -12.78
N SER A 198 14.88 4.65 -12.83
CA SER A 198 13.58 4.73 -13.49
C SER A 198 13.59 5.38 -14.88
N ASN A 199 14.65 6.13 -15.23
CA ASN A 199 14.63 7.03 -16.39
C ASN A 199 15.96 7.12 -17.17
N LEU A 200 17.04 6.44 -16.74
CA LEU A 200 18.29 6.41 -17.50
C LEU A 200 18.32 5.29 -18.55
N PRO A 201 18.91 5.54 -19.74
CA PRO A 201 19.22 4.52 -20.73
C PRO A 201 20.51 3.74 -20.39
N ILE A 202 20.79 3.51 -19.11
CA ILE A 202 21.96 2.78 -18.61
C ILE A 202 21.44 1.61 -17.78
N GLU A 203 21.52 0.38 -18.31
CA GLU A 203 20.87 -0.80 -17.71
C GLU A 203 21.37 -1.11 -16.30
N ARG A 204 22.67 -0.92 -16.03
CA ARG A 204 23.28 -1.03 -14.69
C ARG A 204 22.62 -0.18 -13.61
N TRP A 205 22.04 0.97 -13.96
CA TRP A 205 21.30 1.79 -13.00
C TRP A 205 19.94 1.18 -12.64
N GLN A 206 19.36 0.36 -13.51
CA GLN A 206 18.10 -0.35 -13.29
C GLN A 206 18.28 -1.56 -12.38
N GLU A 207 19.49 -2.14 -12.31
CA GLU A 207 19.84 -3.23 -11.37
C GLU A 207 19.73 -2.79 -9.90
N LEU A 208 19.95 -1.50 -9.61
CA LEU A 208 19.71 -0.91 -8.29
C LEU A 208 18.23 -0.90 -7.87
N ALA A 209 17.31 -1.43 -8.69
CA ALA A 209 15.88 -1.51 -8.39
C ALA A 209 15.51 -2.54 -7.31
N ASP A 210 16.42 -3.40 -6.83
CA ASP A 210 16.12 -4.26 -5.68
C ASP A 210 15.99 -3.40 -4.40
N LYS A 211 14.78 -3.39 -3.85
CA LYS A 211 14.35 -2.49 -2.75
C LYS A 211 14.38 -3.18 -1.40
N SER A 212 14.69 -4.48 -1.37
CA SER A 212 14.55 -5.32 -0.17
C SER A 212 15.56 -4.94 0.90
N SER A 213 16.81 -4.67 0.51
CA SER A 213 17.96 -4.40 1.38
C SER A 213 18.34 -2.92 1.48
N GLY A 214 17.81 -2.04 0.62
CA GLY A 214 18.09 -0.59 0.61
C GLY A 214 19.29 -0.21 -0.26
N TRP A 215 19.96 0.91 0.03
CA TRP A 215 21.13 1.38 -0.74
C TRP A 215 22.20 1.97 0.17
N GLN A 216 23.45 1.80 -0.24
CA GLN A 216 24.62 2.39 0.40
C GLN A 216 25.28 3.37 -0.58
N VAL A 217 25.63 4.56 -0.07
CA VAL A 217 26.24 5.63 -0.86
C VAL A 217 27.52 6.10 -0.18
N ASN A 218 28.68 5.81 -0.77
CA ASN A 218 29.97 6.23 -0.24
C ASN A 218 30.48 7.45 -1.02
N ALA A 219 30.88 8.50 -0.29
CA ALA A 219 31.38 9.74 -0.88
C ALA A 219 32.91 9.71 -1.05
N LEU A 220 33.40 9.97 -2.28
CA LEU A 220 34.83 10.11 -2.56
C LEU A 220 35.28 11.58 -2.46
N PRO A 221 36.56 11.85 -2.11
CA PRO A 221 37.12 13.20 -2.06
C PRO A 221 37.04 13.98 -3.39
N ASP A 222 37.08 13.28 -4.53
CA ASP A 222 36.94 13.88 -5.87
C ASP A 222 35.49 14.29 -6.22
N GLY A 223 34.54 14.09 -5.29
CA GLY A 223 33.15 14.44 -5.43
C GLY A 223 32.27 13.39 -6.09
N ARG A 224 32.77 12.20 -6.46
CA ARG A 224 31.95 11.04 -6.85
C ARG A 224 31.19 10.48 -5.64
N LYS A 225 30.02 9.90 -5.91
CA LYS A 225 29.18 9.18 -4.95
C LYS A 225 28.94 7.79 -5.51
N LEU A 226 29.58 6.80 -4.93
CA LEU A 226 29.50 5.39 -5.32
C LEU A 226 28.21 4.81 -4.75
N VAL A 227 27.47 4.01 -5.52
CA VAL A 227 26.14 3.50 -5.17
C VAL A 227 26.06 2.00 -5.38
N TRP A 228 25.65 1.30 -4.33
CA TRP A 228 25.33 -0.13 -4.36
C TRP A 228 23.90 -0.40 -3.90
N SER A 229 23.34 -1.52 -4.37
CA SER A 229 22.16 -2.14 -3.77
C SER A 229 22.57 -2.87 -2.48
N GLY A 230 21.76 -2.73 -1.43
CA GLY A 230 22.13 -3.13 -0.07
C GLY A 230 22.55 -1.92 0.76
N LYS A 231 21.87 -1.71 1.88
CA LYS A 231 22.14 -0.60 2.82
C LYS A 231 23.42 -0.78 3.64
N ASN A 232 23.80 -2.04 3.86
CA ASN A 232 24.94 -2.47 4.67
C ASN A 232 25.79 -3.46 3.85
N ILE A 233 26.12 -3.13 2.60
CA ILE A 233 26.87 -4.02 1.71
C ILE A 233 28.32 -4.15 2.22
N THR A 234 28.79 -5.38 2.42
CA THR A 234 30.15 -5.63 2.92
C THR A 234 31.20 -5.37 1.83
N ASP A 235 32.46 -5.20 2.21
CA ASP A 235 33.53 -5.03 1.21
C ASP A 235 33.71 -6.28 0.33
N ASP A 236 33.49 -7.48 0.89
CA ASP A 236 33.47 -8.75 0.15
C ASP A 236 32.34 -8.84 -0.89
N GLU A 237 31.25 -8.08 -0.71
CA GLU A 237 30.12 -8.00 -1.65
C GLU A 237 30.34 -6.93 -2.75
N LYS A 238 31.29 -5.99 -2.57
CA LYS A 238 31.62 -4.90 -3.52
C LYS A 238 32.49 -5.38 -4.70
N GLN A 239 32.33 -6.63 -5.15
CA GLN A 239 33.14 -7.25 -6.22
C GLN A 239 32.88 -6.66 -7.61
N LEU A 240 31.71 -6.07 -7.82
CA LEU A 240 31.38 -5.32 -9.03
C LEU A 240 31.66 -3.82 -8.83
N PRO A 241 32.26 -3.13 -9.83
CA PRO A 241 32.37 -1.69 -9.81
C PRO A 241 31.00 -1.02 -9.54
N PRO A 242 30.94 0.04 -8.71
CA PRO A 242 29.69 0.71 -8.40
C PRO A 242 29.13 1.49 -9.59
N ASN A 243 27.81 1.60 -9.65
CA ASN A 243 27.17 2.76 -10.29
C ASN A 243 27.59 4.01 -9.52
N TYR A 244 27.88 5.13 -10.17
CA TYR A 244 28.21 6.35 -9.43
C TYR A 244 27.72 7.61 -10.09
N PHE A 245 27.58 8.66 -9.29
CA PHE A 245 27.19 9.98 -9.79
C PHE A 245 28.07 11.08 -9.24
N LYS A 246 28.19 12.17 -9.99
CA LYS A 246 28.81 13.42 -9.55
C LYS A 246 27.80 14.56 -9.68
N LEU A 247 27.71 15.35 -8.62
CA LEU A 247 26.85 16.54 -8.54
C LEU A 247 27.68 17.78 -8.91
N ASP A 248 27.11 18.66 -9.72
CA ASP A 248 27.59 20.02 -9.91
C ASP A 248 26.48 21.05 -9.58
N LYS A 249 26.69 22.33 -9.92
CA LYS A 249 25.72 23.41 -9.67
C LYS A 249 24.44 23.36 -10.51
N ASN A 250 24.48 22.66 -11.65
CA ASN A 250 23.46 22.64 -12.69
C ASN A 250 22.75 21.28 -12.80
N GLY A 251 23.35 20.19 -12.36
CA GLY A 251 22.84 18.84 -12.58
C GLY A 251 23.69 17.72 -11.99
N VAL A 252 23.50 16.54 -12.56
CA VAL A 252 24.08 15.27 -12.13
C VAL A 252 24.66 14.55 -13.34
N ASP A 253 25.95 14.25 -13.28
CA ASP A 253 26.62 13.30 -14.19
C ASP A 253 26.46 11.89 -13.61
N TYR A 254 25.65 11.05 -14.28
CA TYR A 254 25.44 9.64 -13.93
C TYR A 254 26.39 8.77 -14.73
N ARG A 255 27.04 7.80 -14.08
CA ARG A 255 28.00 6.90 -14.72
C ARG A 255 27.82 5.45 -14.31
N SER A 256 28.17 4.54 -15.21
CA SER A 256 28.30 3.12 -14.94
C SER A 256 29.15 2.41 -15.99
N PHE A 257 29.71 1.27 -15.64
CA PHE A 257 30.55 0.44 -16.50
C PHE A 257 29.74 -0.55 -17.33
N ILE A 258 30.15 -0.79 -18.57
CA ILE A 258 29.54 -1.82 -19.43
C ILE A 258 30.24 -3.16 -19.17
N ILE A 259 29.48 -4.23 -18.94
CA ILE A 259 30.04 -5.59 -18.77
C ILE A 259 30.67 -6.05 -20.09
N HIS A 260 31.83 -6.70 -20.05
CA HIS A 260 32.55 -7.25 -21.22
C HIS A 260 33.00 -6.21 -22.28
N SER A 261 33.25 -4.95 -21.88
CA SER A 261 33.43 -3.82 -22.81
C SER A 261 34.84 -3.23 -22.92
N ASN A 262 35.87 -3.86 -22.32
CA ASN A 262 37.22 -3.29 -22.18
C ASN A 262 37.22 -1.89 -21.52
N ASN A 263 36.63 -1.79 -20.32
CA ASN A 263 36.55 -0.58 -19.50
C ASN A 263 35.79 0.61 -20.12
N GLN A 264 34.86 0.38 -21.06
CA GLN A 264 33.98 1.44 -21.52
C GLN A 264 32.94 1.80 -20.44
N GLU A 265 32.82 3.11 -20.21
CA GLU A 265 31.90 3.72 -19.27
C GLU A 265 30.75 4.41 -20.03
N MET A 266 29.51 4.12 -19.63
CA MET A 266 28.36 4.91 -20.02
C MET A 266 28.23 6.10 -19.08
N SER A 267 28.03 7.29 -19.64
CA SER A 267 27.69 8.50 -18.89
C SER A 267 26.39 9.12 -19.42
N GLN A 268 25.66 9.79 -18.54
CA GLN A 268 24.49 10.59 -18.89
C GLN A 268 24.38 11.78 -17.93
N TYR A 269 24.52 12.98 -18.48
CA TYR A 269 24.23 14.20 -17.73
C TYR A 269 22.72 14.48 -17.69
N VAL A 270 22.22 14.89 -16.53
CA VAL A 270 20.82 15.25 -16.29
C VAL A 270 20.78 16.58 -15.55
N LYS A 271 20.05 17.56 -16.08
CA LYS A 271 19.91 18.85 -15.42
C LYS A 271 19.00 18.76 -14.18
N THR A 272 19.25 19.65 -13.24
CA THR A 272 18.50 19.77 -11.98
C THR A 272 17.01 20.02 -12.18
N ASP A 273 16.65 20.83 -13.18
CA ASP A 273 15.26 21.09 -13.55
C ASP A 273 14.57 19.83 -14.08
N GLN A 274 15.23 19.05 -14.93
CA GLN A 274 14.74 17.76 -15.43
C GLN A 274 14.56 16.73 -14.30
N LEU A 275 15.52 16.66 -13.36
CA LEU A 275 15.45 15.80 -12.17
C LEU A 275 14.22 16.14 -11.32
N LEU A 276 14.06 17.43 -10.97
CA LEU A 276 12.91 17.91 -10.18
C LEU A 276 11.60 17.79 -10.93
N GLN A 277 11.56 18.05 -12.24
CA GLN A 277 10.36 17.89 -13.07
C GLN A 277 9.91 16.42 -13.06
N TYR A 278 10.83 15.48 -13.32
CA TYR A 278 10.53 14.05 -13.31
C TYR A 278 9.99 13.56 -11.96
N ALA A 279 10.60 14.01 -10.85
CA ALA A 279 10.15 13.67 -9.51
C ALA A 279 8.77 14.28 -9.17
N ASN A 280 8.58 15.57 -9.50
CA ASN A 280 7.37 16.32 -9.14
C ASN A 280 6.17 16.12 -10.10
N GLN A 281 6.37 15.49 -11.26
CA GLN A 281 5.31 15.10 -12.20
C GLN A 281 4.26 14.18 -11.56
N ASN A 282 4.64 13.35 -10.59
CA ASN A 282 3.76 12.34 -10.01
C ASN A 282 3.98 12.20 -8.48
N PRO A 283 2.98 12.53 -7.62
CA PRO A 283 3.07 12.39 -6.17
C PRO A 283 3.50 11.00 -5.66
N ALA A 284 3.24 9.93 -6.42
CA ALA A 284 3.70 8.58 -6.08
C ALA A 284 5.23 8.46 -6.16
N ARG A 285 5.88 9.16 -7.11
CA ARG A 285 7.35 9.24 -7.23
C ARG A 285 7.94 9.95 -6.01
N ILE A 286 7.41 11.11 -5.64
CA ILE A 286 7.82 11.83 -4.43
C ILE A 286 7.67 10.95 -3.17
N LYS A 287 6.57 10.20 -3.04
CA LYS A 287 6.38 9.28 -1.92
C LYS A 287 7.40 8.13 -1.92
N GLN A 288 7.72 7.57 -3.09
CA GLN A 288 8.74 6.54 -3.24
C GLN A 288 10.14 7.07 -2.90
N ILE A 289 10.49 8.27 -3.36
CA ILE A 289 11.74 8.97 -3.02
C ILE A 289 11.86 9.18 -1.51
N ASN A 290 10.82 9.69 -0.85
CA ASN A 290 10.80 9.85 0.61
C ASN A 290 10.98 8.52 1.36
N ARG A 291 10.42 7.42 0.84
CA ARG A 291 10.67 6.06 1.38
C ARG A 291 12.11 5.62 1.15
N MET A 292 12.66 5.83 -0.04
CA MET A 292 14.05 5.45 -0.35
C MET A 292 15.04 6.22 0.53
N ALA A 293 14.77 7.48 0.86
CA ALA A 293 15.61 8.28 1.76
C ALA A 293 15.77 7.66 3.16
N THR A 294 14.79 6.89 3.67
CA THR A 294 14.93 6.17 4.96
C THR A 294 15.71 4.85 4.84
N GLN A 295 15.88 4.36 3.60
CA GLN A 295 16.59 3.12 3.26
C GLN A 295 18.03 3.38 2.77
N ILE A 296 18.48 4.63 2.69
CA ILE A 296 19.84 5.00 2.33
C ILE A 296 20.76 5.04 3.56
N ASN A 297 21.88 4.33 3.47
CA ASN A 297 23.08 4.56 4.26
C ASN A 297 24.01 5.53 3.51
N VAL A 298 24.73 6.38 4.26
CA VAL A 298 25.70 7.33 3.69
C VAL A 298 26.97 7.23 4.50
N GLU A 299 28.08 6.98 3.82
CA GLU A 299 29.43 6.83 4.36
C GLU A 299 30.37 7.87 3.73
#